data_AF-A0A1W9S390-F1
#
_entry.id   AF-A0A1W9S390-F1
#
_cell.length_a   1.000
_cell.length_b   1.000
_cell.length_c   1.000
_cell.angle_alpha   90.00
_cell.angle_beta   90.00
_cell.angle_gamma   90.00
#
_symmetry.space_group_name_H-M   'P 1'
#
loop_
_entity.id
_entity.type
_entity.pdbx_description
1 polymer ?
#
loop_
_entity_poly.entity_id
_entity_poly.type
_entity_poly.pdbx_seq_one_letter_code
_entity_poly.pdbx_strand_id
1 'polypeptide(L)'
;IRADNIEKMKDPNSGAIISYITDVTLFKGSEEVVSKRIEVNSPLEYGGISIYQDSMGSLNGLGVAFMRADNIAGLKQMLEFFVVVRVNDVKSEISGGLGDTVVIGDNISIVFDDFYDHYRRIGSQDRNDNSIPNPCLVYTIIDREKGIFRGYSFMYYPSYNYGGTPYSVWFIGVKPKDERVHLLASDTPFPLADGNVGALKMVKTGEGEVIVRLVIDGASNRVFELFDGCPVEIGDNLYALLVGTKRAQYTGLRVEKDPGLLFFVSGAVMLCLGILLMVSINPRHIEVLITSKRALIGAMAKRAGEEFEREFRNVVLDITSSGEGE
;
A
#
# COMPACT_ATOMS: atom_id res chain seq x y z
N ILE A 1 -8.28 16.32 -13.14
CA ILE A 1 -7.87 14.90 -13.28
C ILE A 1 -9.10 14.16 -13.78
N ARG A 2 -8.96 13.33 -14.81
CA ARG A 2 -10.03 12.46 -15.32
C ARG A 2 -9.55 11.01 -15.19
N ALA A 3 -10.45 10.13 -14.79
CA ALA A 3 -10.20 8.70 -14.69
C ALA A 3 -11.21 7.98 -15.57
N ASP A 4 -10.72 7.23 -16.54
CA ASP A 4 -11.50 6.52 -17.56
C ASP A 4 -11.12 5.02 -17.55
N ASN A 5 -11.96 4.20 -18.19
CA ASN A 5 -11.72 2.77 -18.44
C ASN A 5 -11.10 2.00 -17.26
N ILE A 6 -11.93 1.73 -16.24
CA ILE A 6 -11.51 0.91 -15.10
C ILE A 6 -11.65 -0.57 -15.47
N GLU A 7 -10.50 -1.21 -15.71
CA GLU A 7 -10.40 -2.58 -16.20
C GLU A 7 -9.79 -3.51 -15.15
N LYS A 8 -10.18 -4.78 -15.23
CA LYS A 8 -9.56 -5.86 -14.46
C LYS A 8 -8.61 -6.60 -15.36
N MET A 9 -7.34 -6.57 -15.02
CA MET A 9 -6.40 -7.51 -15.61
C MET A 9 -6.62 -8.87 -14.96
N LYS A 10 -6.99 -9.86 -15.77
CA LYS A 10 -7.17 -11.23 -15.32
C LYS A 10 -6.00 -12.08 -15.80
N ASP A 11 -5.63 -13.04 -14.97
CA ASP A 11 -4.71 -14.10 -15.36
C ASP A 11 -5.32 -14.95 -16.49
N PRO A 12 -4.62 -15.18 -17.60
CA PRO A 12 -5.16 -15.92 -18.73
C PRO A 12 -5.49 -17.38 -18.42
N ASN A 13 -4.84 -17.98 -17.41
CA ASN A 13 -4.94 -19.40 -17.11
C ASN A 13 -5.96 -19.68 -15.99
N SER A 14 -6.00 -18.83 -14.97
CA SER A 14 -6.83 -19.00 -13.77
C SER A 14 -8.06 -18.09 -13.74
N GLY A 15 -8.10 -17.04 -14.58
CA GLY A 15 -9.17 -16.03 -14.57
C GLY A 15 -9.17 -15.12 -13.34
N ALA A 16 -8.20 -15.29 -12.43
CA ALA A 16 -8.03 -14.50 -11.21
C ALA A 16 -7.66 -13.05 -11.54
N ILE A 17 -8.14 -12.07 -10.76
CA ILE A 17 -7.82 -10.66 -10.99
C ILE A 17 -6.39 -10.39 -10.48
N ILE A 18 -5.48 -10.08 -11.41
CA ILE A 18 -4.08 -9.77 -11.11
C ILE A 18 -3.92 -8.30 -10.74
N SER A 19 -4.58 -7.40 -11.47
CA SER A 19 -4.40 -5.96 -11.31
C SER A 19 -5.67 -5.21 -11.68
N TYR A 20 -5.83 -4.03 -11.12
CA TYR A 20 -6.87 -3.08 -11.52
C TYR A 20 -6.18 -1.96 -12.27
N ILE A 21 -6.64 -1.75 -13.48
CA ILE A 21 -6.07 -0.81 -14.43
C ILE A 21 -7.02 0.37 -14.53
N THR A 22 -6.50 1.58 -14.49
CA THR A 22 -7.28 2.80 -14.77
C THR A 22 -6.49 3.70 -15.70
N ASP A 23 -7.16 4.24 -16.71
CA ASP A 23 -6.59 5.28 -17.55
C ASP A 23 -6.76 6.62 -16.82
N VAL A 24 -5.66 7.22 -16.36
CA VAL A 24 -5.67 8.50 -15.64
C VAL A 24 -5.08 9.59 -16.52
N THR A 25 -5.87 10.64 -16.73
CA THR A 25 -5.49 11.83 -17.50
C THR A 25 -5.41 13.06 -16.60
N LEU A 26 -4.28 13.75 -16.62
CA LEU A 26 -4.08 15.05 -15.99
C LEU A 26 -4.31 16.18 -16.98
N PHE A 27 -4.93 17.23 -16.46
CA PHE A 27 -5.22 18.46 -17.19
C PHE A 27 -4.63 19.64 -16.44
N LYS A 28 -4.06 20.59 -17.19
CA LYS A 28 -3.66 21.90 -16.69
C LYS A 28 -4.55 22.94 -17.37
N GLY A 29 -5.64 23.30 -16.70
CA GLY A 29 -6.74 24.03 -17.35
C GLY A 29 -7.50 23.13 -18.33
N SER A 30 -7.58 23.52 -19.60
CA SER A 30 -8.22 22.73 -20.67
C SER A 30 -7.23 21.86 -21.46
N GLU A 31 -5.94 21.97 -21.21
CA GLU A 31 -4.89 21.22 -21.91
C GLU A 31 -4.62 19.90 -21.18
N GLU A 32 -4.61 18.81 -21.93
CA GLU A 32 -4.18 17.49 -21.46
C GLU A 32 -2.64 17.46 -21.36
N VAL A 33 -2.12 17.23 -20.16
CA VAL A 33 -0.68 17.29 -19.87
C VAL A 33 -0.03 15.92 -19.77
N VAL A 34 -0.77 14.91 -19.31
CA VAL A 34 -0.29 13.51 -19.30
C VAL A 34 -1.49 12.58 -19.19
N SER A 35 -1.46 11.48 -19.94
CA SER A 35 -2.40 10.37 -19.81
C SER A 35 -1.60 9.09 -19.64
N LYS A 36 -1.89 8.33 -18.58
CA LYS A 36 -1.18 7.09 -18.27
C LYS A 36 -2.16 6.06 -17.75
N ARG A 37 -1.97 4.85 -18.23
CA ARG A 37 -2.59 3.65 -17.68
C ARG A 37 -1.85 3.27 -16.40
N ILE A 38 -2.52 3.40 -15.25
CA ILE A 38 -1.94 3.09 -13.95
C ILE A 38 -2.54 1.84 -13.35
N GLU A 39 -1.74 1.20 -12.50
CA GLU A 39 -2.08 -0.02 -11.78
C GLU A 39 -1.95 0.20 -10.28
N VAL A 40 -2.54 -0.70 -9.50
CA VAL A 40 -2.40 -0.71 -8.05
C VAL A 40 -0.90 -0.71 -7.70
N ASN A 41 -0.48 0.26 -6.87
CA ASN A 41 0.91 0.52 -6.47
C ASN A 41 1.87 1.00 -7.57
N SER A 42 1.38 1.40 -8.74
CA SER A 42 2.17 2.02 -9.81
C SER A 42 1.67 3.45 -10.06
N PRO A 43 2.10 4.44 -9.25
CA PRO A 43 1.53 5.78 -9.31
C PRO A 43 1.80 6.48 -10.65
N LEU A 44 0.92 7.43 -10.98
CA LEU A 44 1.22 8.44 -11.98
C LEU A 44 1.97 9.58 -11.28
N GLU A 45 3.22 9.79 -11.69
CA GLU A 45 4.04 10.89 -11.21
C GLU A 45 4.17 11.96 -12.28
N TYR A 46 3.81 13.20 -11.95
CA TYR A 46 3.98 14.34 -12.86
C TYR A 46 4.20 15.63 -12.06
N GLY A 47 5.34 16.29 -12.29
CA GLY A 47 5.62 17.61 -11.70
C GLY A 47 5.67 17.65 -10.16
N GLY A 48 6.12 16.58 -9.51
CA GLY A 48 6.15 16.46 -8.04
C GLY A 48 4.80 16.11 -7.39
N ILE A 49 3.83 15.70 -8.19
CA ILE A 49 2.54 15.15 -7.75
C ILE A 49 2.56 13.64 -8.04
N SER A 50 2.27 12.85 -7.01
CA SER A 50 2.08 11.41 -7.08
C SER A 50 0.60 11.08 -6.93
N ILE A 51 0.06 10.33 -7.88
CA ILE A 51 -1.34 9.93 -7.87
C ILE A 51 -1.41 8.43 -7.64
N TYR A 52 -1.93 8.06 -6.48
CA TYR A 52 -2.12 6.69 -6.03
C TYR A 52 -3.58 6.29 -6.21
N GLN A 53 -3.82 5.02 -6.48
CA GLN A 53 -5.13 4.42 -6.28
C GLN A 53 -5.27 4.10 -4.78
N ASP A 54 -6.16 4.82 -4.08
CA ASP A 54 -6.30 4.83 -2.62
C ASP A 54 -7.51 4.03 -2.12
N SER A 55 -8.59 4.02 -2.88
CA SER A 55 -9.75 3.18 -2.57
C SER A 55 -10.32 2.57 -3.84
N MET A 56 -10.84 1.36 -3.72
CA MET A 56 -11.62 0.73 -4.77
C MET A 56 -12.94 0.28 -4.18
N GLY A 57 -14.01 0.41 -4.95
CA GLY A 57 -15.28 -0.18 -4.54
C GLY A 57 -16.13 -0.60 -5.71
N SER A 58 -17.20 -1.29 -5.34
CA SER A 58 -18.08 -2.10 -6.18
C SER A 58 -19.52 -1.67 -5.91
N LEU A 59 -20.04 -0.69 -6.63
CA LEU A 59 -21.41 -0.16 -6.41
C LEU A 59 -22.36 -0.44 -7.59
N ASN A 60 -22.61 -1.71 -7.89
CA ASN A 60 -23.89 -2.12 -8.48
C ASN A 60 -24.64 -2.89 -7.40
N GLY A 61 -25.88 -2.48 -7.10
CA GLY A 61 -26.73 -3.12 -6.08
C GLY A 61 -26.18 -2.98 -4.66
N LEU A 62 -26.61 -1.94 -3.94
CA LEU A 62 -26.41 -1.91 -2.49
C LEU A 62 -27.22 -3.04 -1.86
N GLY A 63 -26.69 -3.61 -0.79
CA GLY A 63 -27.36 -4.65 -0.02
C GLY A 63 -27.01 -4.44 1.43
N VAL A 64 -27.90 -4.86 2.31
CA VAL A 64 -27.64 -4.90 3.74
C VAL A 64 -27.96 -6.29 4.22
N ALA A 65 -27.02 -6.87 4.95
CA ALA A 65 -27.24 -8.08 5.69
C ALA A 65 -27.59 -7.74 7.13
N PHE A 66 -28.59 -8.44 7.67
CA PHE A 66 -28.94 -8.37 9.08
C PHE A 66 -28.55 -9.66 9.77
N MET A 67 -27.79 -9.54 10.85
CA MET A 67 -27.29 -10.67 11.63
C MET A 67 -27.67 -10.47 13.09
N ARG A 68 -28.25 -11.48 13.72
CA ARG A 68 -28.51 -11.46 15.17
C ARG A 68 -27.43 -12.27 15.86
N ALA A 69 -26.72 -11.66 16.80
CA ALA A 69 -25.62 -12.30 17.52
C ALA A 69 -25.58 -11.84 18.98
N ASP A 70 -25.46 -12.78 19.93
CA ASP A 70 -25.49 -12.47 21.36
C ASP A 70 -24.35 -11.56 21.84
N ASN A 71 -23.25 -11.55 21.09
CA ASN A 71 -22.08 -10.70 21.33
C ASN A 71 -21.21 -10.62 20.06
N ILE A 72 -20.19 -9.75 20.12
CA ILE A 72 -19.23 -9.55 19.03
C ILE A 72 -18.50 -10.85 18.64
N ALA A 73 -18.18 -11.73 19.58
CA ALA A 73 -17.52 -13.00 19.26
C ALA A 73 -18.45 -13.92 18.44
N GLY A 74 -19.73 -13.99 18.79
CA GLY A 74 -20.75 -14.69 18.01
C GLY A 74 -20.92 -14.08 16.62
N LEU A 75 -20.95 -12.75 16.52
CA LEU A 75 -21.02 -12.04 15.25
C LEU A 75 -19.85 -12.41 14.33
N LYS A 76 -18.61 -12.38 14.83
CA LYS A 76 -17.41 -12.72 14.05
C LYS A 76 -17.47 -14.13 13.45
N GLN A 77 -18.08 -15.09 14.16
CA GLN A 77 -18.22 -16.47 13.67
C GLN A 77 -19.19 -16.60 12.49
N MET A 78 -20.10 -15.63 12.33
CA MET A 78 -21.06 -15.58 11.23
C MET A 78 -20.47 -14.95 9.96
N LEU A 79 -19.22 -14.46 10.00
CA LEU A 79 -18.58 -13.77 8.88
C LEU A 79 -17.67 -14.70 8.08
N GLU A 80 -17.66 -14.50 6.77
CA GLU A 80 -16.71 -15.04 5.81
C GLU A 80 -15.84 -13.90 5.28
N PHE A 81 -14.53 -14.08 5.37
CA PHE A 81 -13.52 -13.13 4.95
C PHE A 81 -12.99 -13.51 3.58
N PHE A 82 -12.81 -12.52 2.71
CA PHE A 82 -12.27 -12.68 1.37
C PHE A 82 -10.90 -12.02 1.32
N VAL A 83 -9.88 -12.78 0.93
CA VAL A 83 -8.52 -12.27 0.79
C VAL A 83 -7.91 -12.67 -0.55
N VAL A 84 -7.00 -11.83 -1.03
CA VAL A 84 -6.07 -12.19 -2.11
C VAL A 84 -4.72 -12.43 -1.49
N VAL A 85 -4.14 -13.61 -1.73
CA VAL A 85 -2.79 -13.95 -1.28
C VAL A 85 -1.87 -14.04 -2.50
N ARG A 86 -0.71 -13.38 -2.44
CA ARG A 86 0.37 -13.55 -3.42
C ARG A 86 1.45 -14.47 -2.86
N VAL A 87 1.69 -15.58 -3.57
CA VAL A 87 2.77 -16.53 -3.34
C VAL A 87 3.58 -16.66 -4.63
N ASN A 88 4.88 -16.36 -4.59
CA ASN A 88 5.80 -16.53 -5.74
C ASN A 88 5.19 -16.02 -7.07
N ASP A 89 4.67 -14.79 -7.06
CA ASP A 89 3.99 -14.09 -8.16
C ASP A 89 2.59 -14.59 -8.57
N VAL A 90 2.12 -15.72 -8.05
CA VAL A 90 0.73 -16.18 -8.23
C VAL A 90 -0.18 -15.50 -7.21
N LYS A 91 -1.28 -14.91 -7.69
CA LYS A 91 -2.35 -14.37 -6.84
C LYS A 91 -3.51 -15.36 -6.77
N SER A 92 -3.93 -15.70 -5.55
CA SER A 92 -5.07 -16.58 -5.28
C SER A 92 -6.11 -15.81 -4.47
N GLU A 93 -7.35 -15.75 -4.96
CA GLU A 93 -8.50 -15.29 -4.19
C GLU A 93 -9.03 -16.48 -3.39
N ILE A 94 -9.14 -16.31 -2.08
CA ILE A 94 -9.60 -17.33 -1.14
C ILE A 94 -10.57 -16.72 -0.15
N SER A 95 -11.41 -17.55 0.44
CA SER A 95 -12.32 -17.15 1.49
C SER A 95 -12.42 -18.18 2.60
N GLY A 96 -12.87 -17.73 3.76
CA GLY A 96 -13.14 -18.59 4.91
C GLY A 96 -13.56 -17.77 6.12
N GLY A 97 -14.11 -18.46 7.12
CA GLY A 97 -14.51 -17.87 8.38
C GLY A 97 -13.40 -17.87 9.42
N LEU A 98 -13.74 -17.30 10.57
CA LEU A 98 -12.84 -17.26 11.71
C LEU A 98 -12.47 -18.68 12.18
N GLY A 99 -11.16 -18.94 12.30
CA GLY A 99 -10.59 -20.23 12.66
C GLY A 99 -10.41 -21.21 11.51
N ASP A 100 -10.92 -20.90 10.31
CA ASP A 100 -10.77 -21.79 9.15
C ASP A 100 -9.31 -21.81 8.67
N THR A 101 -8.86 -23.00 8.27
CA THR A 101 -7.56 -23.20 7.61
C THR A 101 -7.78 -23.41 6.12
N VAL A 102 -7.31 -22.48 5.29
CA VAL A 102 -7.45 -22.53 3.84
C VAL A 102 -6.10 -22.85 3.20
N VAL A 103 -6.07 -23.90 2.39
CA VAL A 103 -4.86 -24.36 1.71
C VAL A 103 -4.62 -23.52 0.44
N ILE A 104 -3.36 -23.09 0.24
CA ILE A 104 -2.90 -22.27 -0.87
C ILE A 104 -1.75 -23.01 -1.57
N GLY A 105 -2.06 -23.75 -2.64
CA GLY A 105 -1.11 -24.65 -3.28
C GLY A 105 -0.74 -25.84 -2.37
N ASP A 106 0.47 -26.38 -2.50
CA ASP A 106 0.82 -27.65 -1.86
C ASP A 106 1.38 -27.50 -0.43
N ASN A 107 2.03 -26.37 -0.13
CA ASN A 107 2.86 -26.20 1.08
C ASN A 107 2.44 -25.04 1.97
N ILE A 108 1.47 -24.24 1.56
CA ILE A 108 1.07 -23.04 2.27
C ILE A 108 -0.40 -23.17 2.67
N SER A 109 -0.72 -22.72 3.87
CA SER A 109 -2.08 -22.51 4.31
C SER A 109 -2.19 -21.19 5.07
N ILE A 110 -3.39 -20.63 5.11
CA ILE A 110 -3.70 -19.46 5.90
C ILE A 110 -4.79 -19.82 6.91
N VAL A 111 -4.66 -19.29 8.12
CA VAL A 111 -5.66 -19.36 9.18
C VAL A 111 -6.17 -17.95 9.42
N PHE A 112 -7.49 -17.77 9.49
CA PHE A 112 -8.10 -16.49 9.85
C PHE A 112 -8.26 -16.43 11.38
N ASP A 113 -7.39 -15.69 12.05
CA ASP A 113 -7.24 -15.74 13.51
C ASP A 113 -8.21 -14.82 14.25
N ASP A 114 -8.42 -13.60 13.73
CA ASP A 114 -9.25 -12.57 14.36
C ASP A 114 -9.67 -11.51 13.35
N PHE A 115 -10.69 -10.72 13.70
CA PHE A 115 -11.23 -9.65 12.89
C PHE A 115 -11.56 -8.43 13.76
N TYR A 116 -11.25 -7.23 13.27
CA TYR A 116 -11.55 -5.97 13.94
C TYR A 116 -12.15 -5.02 12.91
N ASP A 117 -13.35 -4.51 13.17
CA ASP A 117 -14.06 -3.56 12.30
C ASP A 117 -13.46 -2.14 12.36
N HIS A 118 -12.93 -1.72 13.51
CA HIS A 118 -12.21 -0.45 13.71
C HIS A 118 -10.90 -0.70 14.48
N TYR A 119 -9.89 -1.23 13.79
CA TYR A 119 -8.66 -1.64 14.45
C TYR A 119 -7.85 -0.47 15.03
N ARG A 120 -7.44 -0.58 16.30
CA ARG A 120 -6.43 0.26 16.93
C ARG A 120 -5.52 -0.54 17.84
N ARG A 121 -4.22 -0.30 17.75
CA ARG A 121 -3.23 -0.84 18.68
C ARG A 121 -2.95 0.16 19.79
N ILE A 122 -3.19 -0.22 21.05
CA ILE A 122 -2.88 0.59 22.25
C ILE A 122 -1.80 -0.16 23.05
N GLY A 123 -0.56 0.31 22.95
CA GLY A 123 0.59 -0.39 23.51
C GLY A 123 0.77 -1.77 22.86
N SER A 124 0.70 -2.83 23.65
CA SER A 124 0.81 -4.23 23.18
C SER A 124 -0.53 -4.90 22.91
N GLN A 125 -1.66 -4.20 23.07
CA GLN A 125 -3.00 -4.77 22.87
C GLN A 125 -3.65 -4.26 21.58
N ASP A 126 -4.25 -5.20 20.87
CA ASP A 126 -5.07 -4.94 19.69
C ASP A 126 -6.53 -4.76 20.15
N ARG A 127 -7.19 -3.71 19.68
CA ARG A 127 -8.54 -3.34 20.12
C ARG A 127 -9.39 -2.88 18.95
N ASN A 128 -10.69 -3.00 19.14
CA ASN A 128 -11.67 -2.30 18.34
C ASN A 128 -11.91 -0.91 18.98
N ASP A 129 -11.71 0.18 18.24
CA ASP A 129 -11.87 1.57 18.71
C ASP A 129 -12.55 2.43 17.64
N ASN A 130 -13.71 3.01 17.97
CA ASN A 130 -14.68 3.67 17.07
C ASN A 130 -14.20 5.01 16.45
N SER A 131 -12.92 5.17 16.14
CA SER A 131 -12.36 6.42 15.65
C SER A 131 -12.35 6.53 14.12
N ILE A 132 -11.92 5.47 13.41
CA ILE A 132 -11.85 5.44 11.94
C ILE A 132 -12.19 4.03 11.46
N PRO A 133 -13.15 3.86 10.52
CA PRO A 133 -13.45 2.55 9.95
C PRO A 133 -12.24 2.03 9.18
N ASN A 134 -11.63 0.96 9.68
CA ASN A 134 -10.54 0.27 9.01
C ASN A 134 -10.56 -1.21 9.38
N PRO A 135 -11.44 -2.00 8.71
CA PRO A 135 -11.52 -3.43 8.93
C PRO A 135 -10.16 -4.10 8.77
N CYS A 136 -9.75 -4.81 9.81
CA CYS A 136 -8.49 -5.54 9.90
C CYS A 136 -8.77 -7.02 10.10
N LEU A 137 -8.18 -7.83 9.23
CA LEU A 137 -8.12 -9.26 9.37
C LEU A 137 -6.75 -9.65 9.92
N VAL A 138 -6.76 -10.37 11.05
CA VAL A 138 -5.57 -11.02 11.61
C VAL A 138 -5.52 -12.43 11.06
N TYR A 139 -4.36 -12.83 10.56
CA TYR A 139 -4.18 -14.13 9.95
C TYR A 139 -2.81 -14.72 10.29
N THR A 140 -2.73 -16.04 10.19
CA THR A 140 -1.49 -16.81 10.32
C THR A 140 -1.26 -17.61 9.05
N ILE A 141 -0.13 -17.38 8.40
CA ILE A 141 0.34 -18.23 7.30
C ILE A 141 1.20 -19.34 7.88
N ILE A 142 0.87 -20.58 7.51
CA ILE A 142 1.66 -21.76 7.81
C ILE A 142 2.29 -22.21 6.50
N ASP A 143 3.59 -22.03 6.39
CA ASP A 143 4.43 -22.53 5.30
C ASP A 143 5.25 -23.70 5.82
N ARG A 144 5.10 -24.87 5.21
CA ARG A 144 5.80 -26.09 5.64
C ARG A 144 7.33 -25.98 5.56
N GLU A 145 7.85 -25.09 4.73
CA GLU A 145 9.29 -24.90 4.52
C GLU A 145 9.83 -23.67 5.27
N LYS A 146 9.09 -22.55 5.24
CA LYS A 146 9.55 -21.27 5.80
C LYS A 146 9.10 -21.04 7.25
N GLY A 147 8.12 -21.78 7.74
CA GLY A 147 7.60 -21.69 9.10
C GLY A 147 6.26 -20.96 9.21
N ILE A 148 5.98 -20.43 10.41
CA ILE A 148 4.68 -19.85 10.77
C ILE A 148 4.83 -18.33 10.90
N PHE A 149 3.96 -17.59 10.23
CA PHE A 149 4.01 -16.14 10.17
C PHE A 149 2.64 -15.52 10.44
N ARG A 150 2.56 -14.62 11.42
CA ARG A 150 1.36 -13.85 11.71
C ARG A 150 1.38 -12.50 11.00
N GLY A 151 0.24 -12.09 10.44
CA GLY A 151 0.08 -10.82 9.74
C GLY A 151 -1.27 -10.17 10.00
N TYR A 152 -1.36 -8.91 9.56
CA TYR A 152 -2.51 -8.04 9.68
C TYR A 152 -2.77 -7.44 8.30
N SER A 153 -4.00 -7.58 7.80
CA SER A 153 -4.40 -7.02 6.52
C SER A 153 -5.60 -6.10 6.68
N PHE A 154 -5.47 -4.88 6.16
CA PHE A 154 -6.44 -3.80 6.32
C PHE A 154 -7.16 -3.51 5.01
N MET A 155 -8.48 -3.36 5.08
CA MET A 155 -9.33 -3.21 3.89
C MET A 155 -9.22 -1.83 3.23
N TYR A 156 -9.20 -0.75 4.03
CA TYR A 156 -9.19 0.62 3.49
C TYR A 156 -7.81 1.26 3.46
N TYR A 157 -6.91 0.87 4.35
CA TYR A 157 -5.55 1.42 4.38
C TYR A 157 -4.50 0.31 4.34
N PRO A 158 -4.26 -0.31 3.16
CA PRO A 158 -3.35 -1.45 3.02
C PRO A 158 -1.89 -1.11 3.34
N SER A 159 -1.51 0.16 3.35
CA SER A 159 -0.19 0.62 3.82
C SER A 159 0.04 0.33 5.30
N TYR A 160 -1.02 0.08 6.07
CA TYR A 160 -0.95 -0.36 7.46
C TYR A 160 -0.78 -1.88 7.57
N ASN A 161 -0.72 -2.63 6.46
CA ASN A 161 -0.42 -4.05 6.54
C ASN A 161 0.96 -4.25 7.17
N TYR A 162 1.02 -4.95 8.30
CA TYR A 162 2.26 -5.28 8.97
C TYR A 162 2.22 -6.72 9.48
N GLY A 163 3.38 -7.27 9.76
CA GLY A 163 3.54 -8.67 10.13
C GLY A 163 4.83 -9.23 9.56
N GLY A 164 5.35 -10.29 10.16
CA GLY A 164 6.60 -10.93 9.71
C GLY A 164 6.42 -11.84 8.50
N THR A 165 5.34 -11.68 7.73
CA THR A 165 4.99 -12.63 6.66
C THR A 165 5.78 -12.33 5.39
N PRO A 166 6.44 -13.32 4.75
CA PRO A 166 7.12 -13.11 3.47
C PRO A 166 6.13 -13.02 2.28
N TYR A 167 4.82 -13.06 2.56
CA TYR A 167 3.72 -13.08 1.60
C TYR A 167 2.93 -11.78 1.65
N SER A 168 2.35 -11.38 0.52
CA SER A 168 1.38 -10.28 0.50
C SER A 168 -0.03 -10.84 0.64
N VAL A 169 -0.78 -10.38 1.63
CA VAL A 169 -2.20 -10.71 1.85
C VAL A 169 -3.00 -9.42 1.83
N TRP A 170 -3.98 -9.36 0.94
CA TRP A 170 -4.92 -8.24 0.84
C TRP A 170 -6.30 -8.69 1.27
N PHE A 171 -6.81 -8.08 2.33
CA PHE A 171 -8.18 -8.23 2.77
C PHE A 171 -9.10 -7.39 1.88
N ILE A 172 -9.93 -8.08 1.08
CA ILE A 172 -10.71 -7.45 0.01
C ILE A 172 -12.21 -7.39 0.30
N GLY A 173 -12.67 -8.00 1.39
CA GLY A 173 -14.05 -7.88 1.82
C GLY A 173 -14.47 -8.92 2.84
N VAL A 174 -15.64 -8.71 3.41
CA VAL A 174 -16.28 -9.60 4.37
C VAL A 174 -17.77 -9.66 4.09
N LYS A 175 -18.36 -10.84 4.23
CA LYS A 175 -19.79 -11.07 4.07
C LYS A 175 -20.31 -12.00 5.16
N PRO A 176 -21.61 -12.04 5.44
CA PRO A 176 -22.18 -13.11 6.26
C PRO A 176 -22.04 -14.46 5.53
N LYS A 177 -21.81 -15.54 6.29
CA LYS A 177 -21.82 -16.93 5.81
C LYS A 177 -23.21 -17.39 5.36
N ASP A 178 -24.27 -16.87 5.98
CA ASP A 178 -25.67 -17.16 5.61
C ASP A 178 -26.17 -16.11 4.61
N GLU A 179 -26.73 -16.55 3.48
CA GLU A 179 -27.12 -15.72 2.33
C GLU A 179 -28.37 -14.86 2.56
N ARG A 180 -28.80 -14.62 3.81
CA ARG A 180 -29.91 -13.69 4.12
C ARG A 180 -29.48 -12.24 3.97
N VAL A 181 -29.13 -11.88 2.74
CA VAL A 181 -28.78 -10.54 2.31
C VAL A 181 -30.00 -9.95 1.63
N HIS A 182 -30.52 -8.85 2.17
CA HIS A 182 -31.53 -8.08 1.47
C HIS A 182 -30.82 -7.19 0.46
N LEU A 183 -30.96 -7.51 -0.82
CA LEU A 183 -30.48 -6.68 -1.90
C LEU A 183 -31.47 -5.56 -2.12
N LEU A 184 -31.02 -4.32 -1.95
CA LEU A 184 -31.89 -3.16 -1.91
C LEU A 184 -31.34 -2.09 -2.83
N ALA A 185 -32.17 -1.66 -3.78
CA ALA A 185 -31.90 -0.38 -4.42
C ALA A 185 -31.93 0.73 -3.35
N SER A 186 -31.08 1.74 -3.51
CA SER A 186 -31.12 2.95 -2.67
C SER A 186 -32.56 3.46 -2.58
N ASP A 187 -32.92 3.93 -1.39
CA ASP A 187 -34.23 4.51 -1.05
C ASP A 187 -35.40 3.53 -1.14
N THR A 188 -35.15 2.23 -1.34
CA THR A 188 -36.20 1.20 -1.25
C THR A 188 -36.46 0.84 0.22
N PRO A 189 -37.68 1.09 0.73
CA PRO A 189 -38.02 0.70 2.09
C PRO A 189 -38.18 -0.81 2.23
N PHE A 190 -37.83 -1.36 3.38
CA PHE A 190 -37.97 -2.77 3.71
C PHE A 190 -38.40 -2.98 5.17
N PRO A 191 -39.25 -3.98 5.45
CA PRO A 191 -39.68 -4.26 6.81
C PRO A 191 -38.56 -4.88 7.66
N LEU A 192 -38.43 -4.45 8.90
CA LEU A 192 -37.63 -5.13 9.92
C LEU A 192 -38.52 -6.04 10.78
N ALA A 193 -37.89 -7.03 11.42
CA ALA A 193 -38.59 -8.01 12.26
C ALA A 193 -39.25 -7.40 13.52
N ASP A 194 -38.83 -6.20 13.93
CA ASP A 194 -39.39 -5.43 15.04
C ASP A 194 -40.60 -4.55 14.63
N GLY A 195 -41.01 -4.61 13.36
CA GLY A 195 -42.12 -3.84 12.80
C GLY A 195 -41.74 -2.45 12.30
N ASN A 196 -40.49 -2.02 12.43
CA ASN A 196 -40.00 -0.76 11.86
C ASN A 196 -39.72 -0.91 10.35
N VAL A 197 -39.55 0.22 9.65
CA VAL A 197 -39.23 0.24 8.22
C VAL A 197 -37.83 0.81 8.02
N GLY A 198 -36.95 0.02 7.41
CA GLY A 198 -35.59 0.42 7.06
C GLY A 198 -35.51 0.94 5.63
N ALA A 199 -34.56 1.82 5.34
CA ALA A 199 -34.16 2.21 3.98
C ALA A 199 -32.67 2.54 3.95
N LEU A 200 -31.98 2.15 2.88
CA LEU A 200 -30.61 2.58 2.63
C LEU A 200 -30.60 3.90 1.86
N LYS A 201 -29.88 4.91 2.34
CA LYS A 201 -29.73 6.21 1.69
C LYS A 201 -28.26 6.47 1.38
N MET A 202 -27.98 6.81 0.13
CA MET A 202 -26.67 7.31 -0.27
C MET A 202 -26.61 8.81 -0.01
N VAL A 203 -25.70 9.25 0.86
CA VAL A 203 -25.53 10.66 1.20
C VAL A 203 -24.16 11.12 0.73
N LYS A 204 -24.16 12.15 -0.11
CA LYS A 204 -22.93 12.83 -0.52
C LYS A 204 -22.52 13.83 0.58
N THR A 205 -21.31 13.69 1.11
CA THR A 205 -20.75 14.63 2.08
C THR A 205 -20.25 15.89 1.36
N GLY A 206 -20.02 16.98 2.11
CA GLY A 206 -19.51 18.24 1.57
C GLY A 206 -18.16 18.12 0.86
N GLU A 207 -17.40 17.06 1.15
CA GLU A 207 -16.09 16.76 0.53
C GLU A 207 -16.21 15.85 -0.69
N GLY A 208 -17.42 15.45 -1.07
CA GLY A 208 -17.68 14.62 -2.23
C GLY A 208 -17.64 13.12 -1.99
N GLU A 209 -17.35 12.68 -0.76
CA GLU A 209 -17.48 11.27 -0.36
C GLU A 209 -18.95 10.85 -0.35
N VAL A 210 -19.21 9.58 -0.67
CA VAL A 210 -20.56 9.01 -0.61
C VAL A 210 -20.59 8.00 0.52
N ILE A 211 -21.37 8.30 1.57
CA ILE A 211 -21.60 7.39 2.68
C ILE A 211 -22.96 6.72 2.53
N VAL A 212 -23.07 5.49 3.02
CA VAL A 212 -24.34 4.77 3.08
C VAL A 212 -24.94 4.94 4.45
N ARG A 213 -26.20 5.34 4.53
CA ARG A 213 -26.95 5.41 5.79
C ARG A 213 -28.08 4.42 5.80
N LEU A 214 -28.20 3.64 6.86
CA LEU A 214 -29.42 2.90 7.17
C LEU A 214 -30.32 3.82 8.00
N VAL A 215 -31.45 4.20 7.43
CA VAL A 215 -32.51 4.94 8.12
C VAL A 215 -33.57 3.94 8.55
N ILE A 216 -33.93 3.93 9.82
CA ILE A 216 -35.00 3.09 10.37
C ILE A 216 -36.10 4.02 10.86
N ASP A 217 -37.16 4.09 10.08
CA ASP A 217 -38.38 4.84 10.38
C ASP A 217 -39.23 4.05 11.38
N GLY A 218 -39.45 4.66 12.55
CA GLY A 218 -40.16 4.14 13.70
C GLY A 218 -40.41 5.25 14.73
N ALA A 219 -40.76 4.90 15.97
CA ALA A 219 -41.12 5.89 17.01
C ALA A 219 -39.99 6.91 17.33
N SER A 220 -38.73 6.51 17.17
CA SER A 220 -37.56 7.32 17.52
C SER A 220 -36.69 7.76 16.32
N ASN A 221 -37.04 7.35 15.09
CA ASN A 221 -36.28 7.52 13.84
C ASN A 221 -34.74 7.43 13.98
N ARG A 222 -34.16 6.29 13.61
CA ARG A 222 -32.75 5.98 13.88
C ARG A 222 -31.95 5.99 12.59
N VAL A 223 -30.73 6.54 12.63
CA VAL A 223 -29.84 6.62 11.46
C VAL A 223 -28.48 6.04 11.82
N PHE A 224 -28.01 5.10 11.00
CA PHE A 224 -26.71 4.45 11.16
C PHE A 224 -25.87 4.66 9.90
N GLU A 225 -24.63 5.10 10.07
CA GLU A 225 -23.67 5.15 8.97
C GLU A 225 -23.07 3.75 8.78
N LEU A 226 -23.12 3.25 7.54
CA LEU A 226 -22.61 1.95 7.18
C LEU A 226 -21.38 2.10 6.30
N PHE A 227 -20.31 1.43 6.70
CA PHE A 227 -19.08 1.30 5.92
C PHE A 227 -18.95 -0.14 5.45
N ASP A 228 -18.42 -0.35 4.23
CA ASP A 228 -18.17 -1.69 3.72
C ASP A 228 -17.21 -2.43 4.67
N GLY A 229 -17.54 -3.68 4.97
CA GLY A 229 -16.82 -4.50 5.92
C GLY A 229 -16.91 -4.12 7.40
N CYS A 230 -17.71 -3.12 7.80
CA CYS A 230 -17.93 -2.76 9.21
C CYS A 230 -19.36 -3.13 9.64
N PRO A 231 -19.57 -4.20 10.42
CA PRO A 231 -20.86 -4.45 11.05
C PRO A 231 -21.20 -3.37 12.07
N VAL A 232 -22.44 -2.89 12.06
CA VAL A 232 -22.94 -1.87 12.99
C VAL A 232 -24.10 -2.44 13.81
N GLU A 233 -24.03 -2.34 15.13
CA GLU A 233 -25.14 -2.75 16.00
C GLU A 233 -26.28 -1.72 15.90
N ILE A 234 -27.46 -2.21 15.52
CA ILE A 234 -28.68 -1.43 15.37
C ILE A 234 -29.70 -1.76 16.48
N GLY A 235 -29.24 -2.26 17.62
CA GLY A 235 -30.04 -2.54 18.83
C GLY A 235 -30.54 -3.98 18.92
N ASP A 236 -30.86 -4.40 20.14
CA ASP A 236 -31.34 -5.76 20.47
C ASP A 236 -30.46 -6.87 19.86
N ASN A 237 -29.13 -6.74 19.93
CA ASN A 237 -28.18 -7.71 19.37
C ASN A 237 -28.34 -7.94 17.85
N LEU A 238 -28.95 -6.99 17.14
CA LEU A 238 -29.09 -6.99 15.68
C LEU A 238 -27.99 -6.13 15.08
N TYR A 239 -27.26 -6.69 14.13
CA TYR A 239 -26.16 -6.04 13.42
C TYR A 239 -26.52 -5.89 11.95
N ALA A 240 -26.23 -4.72 11.39
CA ALA A 240 -26.32 -4.43 9.97
C ALA A 240 -24.92 -4.43 9.36
N LEU A 241 -24.72 -5.13 8.25
CA LEU A 241 -23.48 -5.11 7.46
C LEU A 241 -23.81 -4.69 6.03
N LEU A 242 -23.09 -3.70 5.52
CA LEU A 242 -23.18 -3.31 4.12
C LEU A 242 -22.61 -4.41 3.23
N VAL A 243 -23.34 -4.79 2.18
CA VAL A 243 -22.95 -5.84 1.23
C VAL A 243 -23.19 -5.34 -0.20
N GLY A 244 -22.13 -5.15 -0.99
CA GLY A 244 -22.26 -4.78 -2.41
C GLY A 244 -22.57 -5.99 -3.33
N THR A 245 -23.51 -5.84 -4.27
CA THR A 245 -23.95 -6.89 -5.22
C THR A 245 -23.71 -6.58 -6.68
N LYS A 246 -22.45 -6.30 -6.98
CA LYS A 246 -21.73 -6.35 -8.26
C LYS A 246 -20.83 -5.13 -8.39
N ARG A 247 -19.69 -5.38 -9.00
CA ARG A 247 -18.56 -4.45 -9.14
C ARG A 247 -18.85 -3.34 -10.14
N ALA A 248 -19.60 -2.29 -9.77
CA ALA A 248 -19.41 -0.98 -10.40
C ALA A 248 -18.14 -0.38 -9.82
N GLN A 249 -17.12 -0.30 -10.65
CA GLN A 249 -15.77 -0.04 -10.21
C GLN A 249 -15.63 1.47 -10.07
N TYR A 250 -15.28 1.93 -8.88
CA TYR A 250 -14.71 3.27 -8.71
C TYR A 250 -13.29 3.12 -8.20
N THR A 251 -12.43 4.07 -8.56
CA THR A 251 -11.09 4.22 -8.00
C THR A 251 -11.02 5.59 -7.33
N GLY A 252 -10.83 5.61 -6.01
CA GLY A 252 -10.40 6.79 -5.30
C GLY A 252 -8.95 7.05 -5.66
N LEU A 253 -8.66 8.25 -6.15
CA LEU A 253 -7.30 8.67 -6.45
C LEU A 253 -6.82 9.58 -5.32
N ARG A 254 -5.80 9.16 -4.57
CA ARG A 254 -5.12 10.04 -3.62
C ARG A 254 -4.03 10.79 -4.36
N VAL A 255 -4.07 12.12 -4.23
CA VAL A 255 -3.09 13.02 -4.82
C VAL A 255 -2.18 13.50 -3.70
N GLU A 256 -0.95 13.02 -3.69
CA GLU A 256 0.08 13.48 -2.77
C GLU A 256 1.05 14.40 -3.52
N LYS A 257 1.46 15.48 -2.87
CA LYS A 257 2.44 16.41 -3.43
C LYS A 257 3.69 16.32 -2.59
N ASP A 258 4.73 15.68 -3.14
CA ASP A 258 6.04 15.55 -2.50
C ASP A 258 7.07 16.44 -3.22
N PRO A 259 7.13 17.74 -2.89
CA PRO A 259 8.16 18.63 -3.45
C PRO A 259 9.57 18.27 -2.96
N GLY A 260 9.70 17.43 -1.93
CA GLY A 260 10.97 16.99 -1.34
C GLY A 260 11.77 16.00 -2.19
N LEU A 261 11.14 15.30 -3.12
CA LEU A 261 11.80 14.26 -3.94
C LEU A 261 12.96 14.83 -4.77
N LEU A 262 12.79 16.04 -5.31
CA LEU A 262 13.85 16.74 -6.06
C LEU A 262 15.07 17.05 -5.18
N PHE A 263 14.85 17.46 -3.93
CA PHE A 263 15.93 17.73 -2.98
C PHE A 263 16.64 16.45 -2.57
N PHE A 264 15.91 15.36 -2.34
CA PHE A 264 16.49 14.05 -2.02
C PHE A 264 17.40 13.53 -3.13
N VAL A 265 16.92 13.52 -4.38
CA VAL A 265 17.72 13.09 -5.53
C VAL A 265 18.95 13.98 -5.72
N SER A 266 18.82 15.30 -5.53
CA SER A 266 19.95 16.22 -5.62
C SER A 266 21.04 15.90 -4.58
N GLY A 267 20.64 15.55 -3.35
CA GLY A 267 21.56 15.14 -2.29
C GLY A 267 22.26 13.81 -2.59
N ALA A 268 21.51 12.83 -3.10
CA ALA A 268 22.06 11.53 -3.51
C ALA A 268 23.10 11.69 -4.64
N VAL A 269 22.78 12.48 -5.66
CA VAL A 269 23.71 12.79 -6.77
C VAL A 269 24.96 13.50 -6.25
N MET A 270 24.80 14.49 -5.37
CA MET A 270 25.93 15.22 -4.79
C MET A 270 26.84 14.30 -3.95
N LEU A 271 26.26 13.34 -3.22
CA LEU A 271 27.01 12.35 -2.45
C LEU A 271 27.79 11.40 -3.36
N CYS A 272 27.16 10.87 -4.41
CA CYS A 272 27.83 10.06 -5.42
C CYS A 272 28.99 10.82 -6.08
N LEU A 273 28.76 12.10 -6.44
CA LEU A 273 29.79 12.96 -7.02
C LEU A 273 30.95 13.21 -6.05
N GLY A 274 30.65 13.43 -4.77
CA GLY A 274 31.67 13.61 -3.73
C GLY A 274 32.58 12.38 -3.56
N ILE A 275 31.98 11.18 -3.59
CA ILE A 275 32.76 9.93 -3.55
C ILE A 275 33.62 9.78 -4.81
N LEU A 276 33.08 10.09 -5.99
CA LEU A 276 33.85 10.05 -7.24
C LEU A 276 35.03 11.03 -7.20
N LEU A 277 34.82 12.28 -6.77
CA LEU A 277 35.90 13.26 -6.61
C LEU A 277 36.96 12.81 -5.61
N MET A 278 36.55 12.23 -4.48
CA MET A 278 37.47 11.68 -3.48
C MET A 278 38.30 10.51 -4.03
N VAL A 279 37.75 9.71 -4.94
CA VAL A 279 38.48 8.62 -5.58
C VAL A 279 39.39 9.12 -6.70
N SER A 280 38.97 10.14 -7.46
CA SER A 280 39.72 10.68 -8.61
C SER A 280 40.88 11.60 -8.21
N ILE A 281 40.77 12.32 -7.10
CA ILE A 281 41.84 13.23 -6.64
C ILE A 281 42.84 12.43 -5.81
N ASN A 282 43.99 12.12 -6.41
CA ASN A 282 45.12 11.52 -5.71
C ASN A 282 46.04 12.62 -5.16
N PRO A 283 46.05 12.90 -3.85
CA PRO A 283 46.99 13.85 -3.28
C PRO A 283 48.42 13.30 -3.44
N ARG A 284 49.26 14.08 -4.14
CA ARG A 284 50.68 13.83 -4.36
C ARG A 284 51.46 14.88 -3.55
N HIS A 285 52.42 14.44 -2.75
CA HIS A 285 53.27 15.31 -1.95
C HIS A 285 54.71 15.22 -2.46
N ILE A 286 55.35 16.36 -2.74
CA ILE A 286 56.73 16.43 -3.21
C ILE A 286 57.49 17.35 -2.24
N GLU A 287 58.60 16.86 -1.69
CA GLU A 287 59.50 17.63 -0.83
C GLU A 287 60.85 17.80 -1.51
N VAL A 288 61.40 19.00 -1.44
CA VAL A 288 62.70 19.33 -2.00
C VAL A 288 63.57 19.94 -0.91
N LEU A 289 64.70 19.29 -0.62
CA LEU A 289 65.72 19.81 0.28
C LEU A 289 66.91 20.28 -0.55
N ILE A 290 67.17 21.58 -0.52
CA ILE A 290 68.30 22.19 -1.25
C ILE A 290 69.43 22.50 -0.28
N THR A 291 70.62 22.00 -0.57
CA THR A 291 71.89 22.34 0.10
C THR A 291 72.82 23.03 -0.89
N SER A 292 73.85 23.72 -0.39
CA SER A 292 74.80 24.51 -1.18
C SER A 292 75.57 23.76 -2.28
N LYS A 293 75.50 22.42 -2.31
CA LYS A 293 76.17 21.57 -3.32
C LYS A 293 75.27 20.51 -3.94
N ARG A 294 74.06 20.28 -3.41
CA ARG A 294 73.17 19.17 -3.81
C ARG A 294 71.71 19.52 -3.53
N ALA A 295 70.79 19.02 -4.35
CA ALA A 295 69.37 18.98 -4.06
C ALA A 295 68.93 17.53 -3.86
N LEU A 296 68.06 17.30 -2.88
CA LEU A 296 67.47 16.00 -2.58
C LEU A 296 65.96 16.13 -2.76
N ILE A 297 65.40 15.39 -3.71
CA ILE A 297 63.99 15.46 -4.09
C ILE A 297 63.34 14.15 -3.66
N GLY A 298 62.35 14.23 -2.78
CA GLY A 298 61.54 13.10 -2.34
C GLY A 298 60.09 13.31 -2.74
N ALA A 299 59.37 12.22 -3.04
CA ALA A 299 57.95 12.30 -3.33
C ALA A 299 57.18 11.14 -2.72
N MET A 300 55.93 11.39 -2.35
CA MET A 300 55.03 10.41 -1.77
C MET A 300 53.64 10.55 -2.41
N ALA A 301 53.09 9.43 -2.87
CA ALA A 301 51.72 9.34 -3.36
C ALA A 301 50.94 8.32 -2.53
N LYS A 302 49.72 8.67 -2.14
CA LYS A 302 48.87 7.81 -1.29
C LYS A 302 48.21 6.66 -2.06
N ARG A 303 48.11 6.76 -3.39
CA ARG A 303 47.53 5.79 -4.34
C ARG A 303 48.28 5.88 -5.68
N ALA A 304 48.28 4.80 -6.48
CA ALA A 304 48.93 4.71 -7.81
C ALA A 304 50.44 5.01 -7.83
N GLY A 305 51.20 4.32 -6.97
CA GLY A 305 52.63 4.54 -6.78
C GLY A 305 53.50 4.33 -8.02
N GLU A 306 53.25 3.30 -8.83
CA GLU A 306 54.10 2.95 -9.99
C GLU A 306 54.01 3.98 -11.14
N GLU A 307 52.80 4.45 -11.45
CA GLU A 307 52.61 5.47 -12.50
C GLU A 307 53.21 6.82 -12.08
N PHE A 308 53.02 7.18 -10.81
CA PHE A 308 53.64 8.37 -10.23
C PHE A 308 55.17 8.27 -10.16
N GLU A 309 55.72 7.08 -9.85
CA GLU A 309 57.18 6.88 -9.83
C GLU A 309 57.79 7.12 -11.23
N ARG A 310 57.14 6.61 -12.28
CA ARG A 310 57.58 6.84 -13.67
C ARG A 310 57.54 8.32 -14.04
N GLU A 311 56.45 9.02 -13.72
CA GLU A 311 56.29 10.45 -13.98
C GLU A 311 57.31 11.28 -13.19
N PHE A 312 57.49 10.98 -11.91
CA PHE A 312 58.46 11.64 -11.03
C PHE A 312 59.89 11.44 -11.52
N ARG A 313 60.25 10.22 -11.95
CA ARG A 313 61.58 9.93 -12.50
C ARG A 313 61.87 10.75 -13.76
N ASN A 314 60.90 10.90 -14.66
CA ASN A 314 61.06 11.73 -15.85
C ASN A 314 61.29 13.20 -15.48
N VAL A 315 60.53 13.74 -14.52
CA VAL A 315 60.72 15.11 -14.03
C VAL A 315 62.10 15.31 -13.41
N VAL A 316 62.59 14.36 -12.62
CA VAL A 316 63.94 14.42 -12.04
C VAL A 316 65.02 14.38 -13.13
N LEU A 317 64.84 13.56 -14.17
CA LEU A 317 65.77 13.47 -15.31
C LEU A 317 65.80 14.77 -16.13
N ASP A 318 64.66 15.41 -16.38
CA ASP A 318 64.57 16.68 -17.09
C ASP A 318 65.26 17.82 -16.32
N ILE A 319 65.05 17.88 -15.00
CA ILE A 319 65.72 18.87 -14.14
C ILE A 319 67.24 18.64 -14.10
N THR A 320 67.68 17.38 -14.06
CA THR A 320 69.11 17.04 -14.02
C THR A 320 69.80 17.37 -15.35
N SER A 321 69.17 17.06 -16.47
CA SER A 321 69.71 17.34 -17.82
C SER A 321 69.72 18.84 -18.15
N SER A 322 68.80 19.62 -17.61
CA SER A 322 68.78 21.08 -17.76
C SER A 322 69.89 21.80 -16.96
N GLY A 323 70.47 21.14 -15.95
CA GLY A 323 71.55 21.67 -15.11
C GLY A 323 72.97 21.36 -15.60
N GLU A 324 73.14 20.47 -16.59
CA GLU A 324 74.45 20.13 -17.19
C GLU A 324 74.79 21.02 -18.42
N GLY A 325 73.93 22.00 -18.74
CA GLY A 325 74.07 22.89 -19.90
C GLY A 325 74.53 24.33 -19.63
N GLU A 326 74.92 24.67 -18.39
CA GLU A 326 75.55 25.95 -18.01
C GLU A 326 76.97 25.76 -17.47
#